data_AF-A0A356R251-F1
#
_entry.id   AF-A0A356R251-F1
#
_cell.length_a   1.000
_cell.length_b   1.000
_cell.length_c   1.000
_cell.angle_alpha   90.00
_cell.angle_beta   90.00
_cell.angle_gamma   90.00
#
_symmetry.space_group_name_H-M   'P 1'
#
loop_
_entity.id
_entity.type
_entity.pdbx_description
1 polymer ?
#
loop_
_entity_poly.entity_id
_entity_poly.type
_entity_poly.pdbx_seq_one_letter_code
_entity_poly.pdbx_strand_id
1 'polypeptide(L)' 'MLTRFLKTWSLAELLRGLSVTGSYFFRKKFTVQYPEEKTPKSPRFR' A
#
# COMPACT_ATOMS: atom_id res chain seq x y z
N MET A 1 -35.14 -10.43 3.64
CA MET A 1 -34.56 -11.12 2.47
C MET A 1 -33.35 -10.36 1.91
N LEU A 2 -33.50 -9.08 1.57
CA LEU A 2 -32.46 -8.24 0.95
C LEU A 2 -31.12 -8.14 1.73
N THR A 3 -31.17 -8.01 3.05
CA THR A 3 -29.98 -7.85 3.92
C THR A 3 -29.08 -9.08 3.96
N ARG A 4 -29.63 -10.29 3.76
CA ARG A 4 -28.85 -11.54 3.70
C ARG A 4 -28.10 -11.66 2.38
N PHE A 5 -28.73 -11.28 1.26
CA PHE A 5 -28.07 -11.27 -0.05
C PHE A 5 -26.89 -10.30 -0.08
N LEU A 6 -27.05 -9.10 0.46
CA LEU A 6 -25.96 -8.13 0.58
C LEU A 6 -24.80 -8.65 1.44
N LYS A 7 -25.08 -9.38 2.53
CA LYS A 7 -24.01 -9.94 3.38
C LYS A 7 -23.20 -11.02 2.65
N THR A 8 -23.83 -11.84 1.81
CA THR A 8 -23.14 -12.89 1.03
C THR A 8 -22.42 -12.32 -0.20
N TRP A 9 -22.96 -11.28 -0.84
CA TRP A 9 -22.43 -10.70 -2.09
C TRP A 9 -21.54 -9.47 -1.90
N SER A 10 -21.37 -8.96 -0.69
CA SER A 10 -20.63 -7.70 -0.47
C SER A 10 -19.12 -7.84 -0.51
N LEU A 11 -18.56 -9.05 -0.66
CA LEU A 11 -17.12 -9.34 -0.68
C LEU A 11 -16.33 -8.48 0.34
N ALA A 12 -16.88 -8.32 1.55
CA ALA A 12 -16.39 -7.33 2.51
C ALA A 12 -14.92 -7.55 2.91
N GLU A 13 -14.47 -8.81 2.91
CA GLU A 13 -13.08 -9.17 3.19
C GLU A 13 -12.11 -8.70 2.10
N LEU A 14 -12.54 -8.72 0.83
CA LEU A 14 -11.75 -8.23 -0.29
C LEU A 14 -11.62 -6.71 -0.24
N LEU A 15 -12.71 -6.00 0.07
CA LEU A 15 -12.68 -4.55 0.31
C LEU A 15 -11.78 -4.20 1.51
N ARG A 16 -11.79 -5.02 2.56
CA ARG A 16 -10.88 -4.87 3.70
C ARG A 16 -9.42 -5.05 3.29
N GLY A 17 -9.09 -6.04 2.47
CA GLY A 17 -7.74 -6.21 1.90
C GLY A 17 -7.31 -5.02 1.05
N LEU A 18 -8.19 -4.56 0.15
CA LEU A 18 -7.95 -3.40 -0.71
C LEU A 18 -7.78 -2.10 0.11
N SER A 19 -8.44 -1.96 1.25
CA SER A 19 -8.28 -0.78 2.11
C SER A 19 -6.84 -0.61 2.60
N VAL A 20 -6.11 -1.71 2.83
CA VAL A 20 -4.70 -1.68 3.21
C VAL A 20 -3.86 -1.17 2.05
N THR A 21 -4.00 -1.77 0.86
CA THR A 21 -3.28 -1.35 -0.34
C THR A 21 -3.58 0.11 -0.71
N GLY A 22 -4.85 0.51 -0.61
CA GLY A 22 -5.29 1.90 -0.80
C GLY A 22 -4.64 2.85 0.20
N SER A 23 -4.51 2.45 1.47
CA SER A 23 -3.77 3.26 2.46
C SER A 23 -2.32 3.49 2.04
N TYR A 24 -1.61 2.44 1.60
CA TYR A 24 -0.22 2.58 1.13
C TYR A 24 -0.09 3.35 -0.18
N PHE A 25 -1.13 3.37 -1.01
CA PHE A 25 -1.15 4.15 -2.25
C PHE A 25 -1.02 5.65 -1.98
N PHE A 26 -1.69 6.16 -0.93
CA PHE A 26 -1.66 7.58 -0.56
C PHE A 26 -0.56 7.94 0.45
N ARG A 27 0.13 6.96 1.03
CA ARG A 27 1.28 7.22 1.92
C ARG A 27 2.46 7.79 1.14
N LYS A 28 3.18 8.72 1.76
CA LYS A 28 4.42 9.28 1.19
C LYS A 28 5.45 8.16 1.02
N LYS A 29 5.92 7.96 -0.20
CA LYS A 29 6.98 6.99 -0.52
C LYS A 29 8.35 7.62 -0.24
N PHE A 30 9.27 6.83 0.29
CA PHE A 30 10.69 7.19 0.35
C PHE A 30 11.31 6.77 -0.98
N THR A 31 11.33 7.69 -1.95
CA THR A 31 11.95 7.52 -3.26
C THR A 31 13.06 8.53 -3.41
N VAL A 32 14.16 8.11 -4.02
CA VAL A 32 15.33 8.95 -4.30
C VAL A 32 15.40 9.10 -5.82
N GLN A 33 15.57 10.33 -6.31
CA GLN A 33 15.77 10.57 -7.74
C GLN A 33 17.23 10.28 -8.10
N TYR A 34 17.52 9.07 -8.53
CA TYR A 34 18.86 8.73 -9.03
C TYR A 34 18.99 9.18 -10.49
N PRO A 35 20.12 9.78 -10.91
CA PRO A 35 21.40 9.91 -10.19
C PRO A 35 21.60 11.16 -9.31
N GLU A 36 20.66 12.11 -9.32
CA GLU A 36 20.77 13.42 -8.68
C GLU A 36 20.85 13.34 -7.15
N GLU A 37 20.03 12.48 -6.55
CA GLU A 37 19.97 12.17 -5.13
C GLU A 37 20.58 10.78 -4.87
N LYS A 38 21.32 10.64 -3.76
CA LYS A 38 21.94 9.36 -3.35
C LYS A 38 21.65 9.08 -1.88
N THR A 39 21.44 7.81 -1.55
CA THR A 39 21.28 7.37 -0.17
C THR A 39 22.60 7.47 0.59
N PRO A 40 22.57 7.75 1.91
CA PRO A 40 23.77 7.75 2.72
C PRO A 40 24.40 6.36 2.71
N LYS A 41 25.68 6.29 2.33
CA LYS A 41 26.46 5.05 2.30
C LYS A 41 27.26 4.91 3.60
N SER A 42 27.36 3.67 4.11
CA SER A 42 28.25 3.38 5.23
C SER A 42 29.72 3.38 4.76
N PRO A 43 30.69 3.69 5.64
CA PRO A 43 32.12 3.65 5.29
C PRO A 43 32.64 2.27 4.84
N ARG A 44 31.87 1.21 5.11
CA ARG A 44 32.21 -0.17 4.73
C ARG A 44 31.61 -0.60 3.41
N PHE A 45 30.75 0.23 2.80
CA PHE A 45 30.13 -0.08 1.52
C PHE A 45 31.23 -0.07 0.43
N ARG A 46 31.54 -1.26 -0.09
CA ARG A 46 32.45 -1.46 -1.23
C ARG A 46 31.64 -1.42 -2.52
#